data_AF-A0A482T480-F1
#
_entry.id   AF-A0A482T480-F1
#
_cell.length_a   1.000
_cell.length_b   1.000
_cell.length_c   1.000
_cell.angle_alpha   90.00
_cell.angle_beta   90.00
_cell.angle_gamma   90.00
#
_symmetry.space_group_name_H-M   'P 1'
#
loop_
_entity.id
_entity.type
_entity.pdbx_description
1 polymer ?
#
loop_
_entity_poly.entity_id
_entity_poly.type
_entity_poly.pdbx_seq_one_letter_code
_entity_poly.pdbx_strand_id
1 'polypeptide(L)'
;MTERIEYGTKAAADAARDRHSEHLCPVDDDRRLKTVAYASDTPDNVLDAERLEAADGRGERSDGPGQVPLSDSEKDRIDFSTDRANVPHARAVKGIAQAEGVEDWVAYYDGTLTVDEHREVMADAATESGKRTDDTESADEKAGRAARSAQSNQCDHAKGHCERGDPEACEFLAETCEYSEQEIDQLLAERAPESRPEPTHPDDRDPLTGKQKGALKRSWTGYKGAIEGLEAAISALRENWQQAQQAARAINAVRAAAGQESMHFERLEEEQAELLDLTREMAADCHECHTDHTGHDHEQSGVPTLDDPQTPDAFRVAEGGQ
;
A
#
# COMPACT_ATOMS: atom_id res chain seq x y z
N MET A 1 -42.04 4.24 11.16
CA MET A 1 -40.65 3.83 11.44
C MET A 1 -39.96 3.77 10.10
N THR A 2 -38.94 4.59 9.86
CA THR A 2 -38.31 4.70 8.54
C THR A 2 -37.17 3.71 8.38
N GLU A 3 -37.11 3.07 7.23
CA GLU A 3 -36.00 2.20 6.85
C GLU A 3 -34.87 3.07 6.27
N ARG A 4 -33.63 2.83 6.70
CA ARG A 4 -32.46 3.63 6.28
C ARG A 4 -31.46 2.75 5.56
N ILE A 5 -31.12 3.11 4.32
CA ILE A 5 -30.14 2.43 3.49
C ILE A 5 -29.00 3.39 3.20
N GLU A 6 -27.77 3.01 3.56
CA GLU A 6 -26.57 3.80 3.30
C GLU A 6 -25.87 3.33 2.03
N TYR A 7 -25.65 4.25 1.10
CA TYR A 7 -25.03 4.00 -0.19
C TYR A 7 -23.55 4.38 -0.18
N GLY A 8 -22.77 3.76 -1.09
CA GLY A 8 -21.33 3.98 -1.21
C GLY A 8 -20.92 5.41 -1.59
N THR A 9 -21.79 6.13 -2.32
CA THR A 9 -21.58 7.52 -2.74
C THR A 9 -22.86 8.34 -2.61
N LYS A 10 -22.73 9.68 -2.55
CA LYS A 10 -23.88 10.59 -2.56
C LYS A 10 -24.63 10.53 -3.89
N ALA A 11 -23.93 10.35 -5.01
CA ALA A 11 -24.56 10.23 -6.33
C ALA A 11 -25.44 8.98 -6.44
N ALA A 12 -25.00 7.84 -5.88
CA ALA A 12 -25.82 6.62 -5.84
C ALA A 12 -27.05 6.79 -4.94
N ALA A 13 -26.91 7.45 -3.79
CA ALA A 13 -28.04 7.81 -2.94
C ALA A 13 -29.03 8.74 -3.67
N ASP A 14 -28.53 9.73 -4.42
CA ASP A 14 -29.36 10.66 -5.19
C ASP A 14 -30.06 9.95 -6.38
N ALA A 15 -29.40 8.99 -7.04
CA ALA A 15 -30.01 8.17 -8.08
C ALA A 15 -31.12 7.26 -7.53
N ALA A 16 -30.92 6.65 -6.36
CA ALA A 16 -31.94 5.84 -5.68
C ALA A 16 -33.17 6.69 -5.31
N ARG A 17 -32.95 7.93 -4.82
CA ARG A 17 -34.03 8.90 -4.58
C ARG A 17 -34.83 9.22 -5.82
N ASP A 18 -34.16 9.35 -6.96
CA ASP A 18 -34.81 9.70 -8.22
C ASP A 18 -35.58 8.50 -8.81
N ARG A 19 -35.10 7.26 -8.61
CA ARG A 19 -35.81 6.04 -9.03
C ARG A 19 -37.04 5.74 -8.17
N HIS A 20 -36.95 5.97 -6.86
CA HIS A 20 -37.95 5.58 -5.88
C HIS A 20 -38.53 6.77 -5.11
N SER A 21 -38.72 7.91 -5.79
CA SER A 21 -39.19 9.15 -5.17
C SER A 21 -40.53 9.02 -4.44
N GLU A 22 -41.36 8.07 -4.86
CA GLU A 22 -42.67 7.75 -4.27
C GLU A 22 -42.59 6.97 -2.95
N HIS A 23 -41.43 6.42 -2.62
CA HIS A 23 -41.18 5.62 -1.42
C HIS A 23 -40.28 6.32 -0.40
N LEU A 24 -39.88 7.58 -0.64
CA LEU A 24 -39.05 8.34 0.28
C LEU A 24 -39.84 8.83 1.49
N CYS A 25 -39.20 8.86 2.65
CA CYS A 25 -39.78 9.49 3.81
C CYS A 25 -39.65 11.03 3.71
N PRO A 26 -40.76 11.80 3.66
CA PRO A 26 -40.72 13.24 3.46
C PRO A 26 -40.18 14.03 4.67
N VAL A 27 -40.09 13.39 5.84
CA VAL A 27 -39.61 14.02 7.08
C VAL A 27 -38.16 13.66 7.39
N ASP A 28 -37.77 12.42 7.11
CA ASP A 28 -36.48 11.86 7.52
C ASP A 28 -35.45 11.76 6.39
N ASP A 29 -35.85 11.85 5.11
CA ASP A 29 -34.90 11.85 4.00
C ASP A 29 -34.24 13.22 3.81
N ASP A 30 -32.91 13.22 3.77
CA ASP A 30 -32.10 14.42 3.54
C ASP A 30 -31.16 14.17 2.37
N ARG A 31 -31.41 14.87 1.25
CA ARG A 31 -30.62 14.76 0.00
C ARG A 31 -29.16 15.20 0.15
N ARG A 32 -28.78 15.80 1.28
CA ARG A 32 -27.37 16.10 1.60
C ARG A 32 -26.59 14.86 2.05
N LEU A 33 -27.28 13.80 2.45
CA LEU A 33 -26.67 12.58 3.00
C LEU A 33 -26.58 11.46 1.95
N LYS A 34 -25.59 10.57 2.12
CA LYS A 34 -25.47 9.30 1.39
C LYS A 34 -26.41 8.19 1.88
N THR A 35 -27.23 8.51 2.87
CA THR A 35 -28.23 7.59 3.43
C THR A 35 -29.60 8.01 2.95
N VAL A 36 -30.34 7.10 2.33
CA VAL A 36 -31.71 7.32 1.89
C VAL A 36 -32.66 6.79 2.95
N ALA A 37 -33.64 7.60 3.33
CA ALA A 37 -34.69 7.20 4.26
C ALA A 37 -35.97 6.84 3.49
N TYR A 38 -36.36 5.57 3.54
CA TYR A 38 -37.57 5.04 2.93
C TYR A 38 -38.75 5.08 3.93
N ALA A 39 -39.95 5.30 3.39
CA ALA A 39 -41.19 5.27 4.15
C ALA A 39 -41.47 3.86 4.69
N SER A 40 -42.18 3.76 5.81
CA SER A 40 -42.43 2.49 6.50
C SER A 40 -43.28 1.49 5.72
N ASP A 41 -44.01 1.98 4.72
CA ASP A 41 -44.88 1.20 3.83
C ASP A 41 -44.19 0.87 2.49
N THR A 42 -42.89 1.17 2.36
CA THR A 42 -42.10 0.76 1.19
C THR A 42 -42.11 -0.76 1.08
N PRO A 43 -42.45 -1.33 -0.09
CA PRO A 43 -42.47 -2.77 -0.28
C PRO A 43 -41.10 -3.42 -0.01
N ASP A 44 -41.09 -4.57 0.67
CA ASP A 44 -39.85 -5.28 1.03
C ASP A 44 -38.99 -5.62 -0.20
N ASN A 45 -39.60 -5.92 -1.35
CA ASN A 45 -38.86 -6.19 -2.58
C ASN A 45 -38.11 -4.98 -3.13
N VAL A 46 -38.57 -3.75 -2.85
CA VAL A 46 -37.87 -2.51 -3.19
C VAL A 46 -36.72 -2.29 -2.21
N LEU A 47 -36.98 -2.48 -0.91
CA LEU A 47 -35.96 -2.36 0.12
C LEU A 47 -34.83 -3.39 -0.05
N ASP A 48 -35.15 -4.62 -0.41
CA ASP A 48 -34.16 -5.68 -0.63
C ASP A 48 -33.35 -5.46 -1.90
N ALA A 49 -33.98 -4.98 -2.99
CA ALA A 49 -33.28 -4.58 -4.21
C ALA A 49 -32.31 -3.41 -3.95
N GLU A 50 -32.75 -2.40 -3.20
CA GLU A 50 -31.92 -1.24 -2.88
C GLU A 50 -30.86 -1.54 -1.81
N ARG A 51 -31.09 -2.50 -0.90
CA ARG A 51 -30.06 -3.03 -0.01
C ARG A 51 -28.99 -3.78 -0.78
N LEU A 52 -29.39 -4.57 -1.79
CA LEU A 52 -28.47 -5.25 -2.68
C LEU A 52 -27.68 -4.24 -3.51
N GLU A 53 -28.33 -3.26 -4.14
CA GLU A 53 -27.67 -2.17 -4.88
C GLU A 53 -26.73 -1.34 -3.98
N ALA A 54 -27.13 -1.05 -2.73
CA ALA A 54 -26.27 -0.34 -1.78
C ALA A 54 -25.12 -1.21 -1.26
N ALA A 55 -25.28 -2.54 -1.26
CA ALA A 55 -24.21 -3.49 -0.96
C ALA A 55 -23.27 -3.67 -2.17
N ASP A 56 -23.81 -3.71 -3.39
CA ASP A 56 -23.09 -3.78 -4.65
C ASP A 56 -22.35 -2.47 -4.89
N GLY A 57 -22.94 -1.29 -4.69
CA GLY A 57 -22.21 -0.01 -4.72
C GLY A 57 -21.17 0.16 -3.60
N ARG A 58 -21.21 -0.70 -2.56
CA ARG A 58 -20.13 -0.85 -1.57
C ARG A 58 -19.11 -1.92 -1.99
N GLY A 59 -19.53 -2.95 -2.70
CA GLY A 59 -18.74 -4.02 -3.31
C GLY A 59 -18.02 -3.60 -4.60
N GLU A 60 -18.56 -2.65 -5.36
CA GLU A 60 -18.04 -1.99 -6.56
C GLU A 60 -16.93 -1.00 -6.20
N ARG A 61 -16.62 -0.77 -4.92
CA ARG A 61 -15.28 -0.31 -4.51
C ARG A 61 -14.20 -1.37 -4.75
N SER A 62 -14.58 -2.58 -5.15
CA SER A 62 -13.68 -3.59 -5.71
C SER A 62 -13.60 -3.53 -7.25
N ASP A 63 -14.47 -2.77 -7.93
CA ASP A 63 -14.57 -2.74 -9.41
C ASP A 63 -14.63 -1.34 -10.08
N GLY A 64 -14.60 -0.22 -9.34
CA GLY A 64 -14.13 1.08 -9.84
C GLY A 64 -12.60 1.13 -9.76
N PRO A 65 -11.88 1.65 -10.77
CA PRO A 65 -10.56 1.16 -11.20
C PRO A 65 -9.73 0.72 -10.00
N GLY A 66 -9.81 -0.60 -9.76
CA GLY A 66 -9.50 -1.20 -8.47
C GLY A 66 -8.05 -0.94 -8.13
N GLN A 67 -7.81 -0.35 -6.96
CA GLN A 67 -6.53 -0.23 -6.28
C GLN A 67 -5.38 -0.94 -7.00
N VAL A 68 -4.85 -0.31 -8.05
CA VAL A 68 -3.91 -0.97 -8.95
C VAL A 68 -2.60 -1.10 -8.19
N PRO A 69 -1.99 -2.30 -8.07
CA PRO A 69 -0.73 -2.43 -7.38
C PRO A 69 0.31 -1.45 -7.93
N LEU A 70 1.03 -0.79 -7.03
CA LEU A 70 2.19 0.02 -7.41
C LEU A 70 3.36 -0.92 -7.67
N SER A 71 4.08 -0.69 -8.76
CA SER A 71 5.42 -1.24 -8.93
C SER A 71 6.37 -0.62 -7.90
N ASP A 72 7.53 -1.23 -7.71
CA ASP A 72 8.53 -0.68 -6.79
C ASP A 72 9.11 0.64 -7.34
N SER A 73 9.32 0.73 -8.66
CA SER A 73 9.75 1.95 -9.35
C SER A 73 8.76 3.12 -9.20
N GLU A 74 7.45 2.84 -9.15
CA GLU A 74 6.44 3.87 -8.89
C GLU A 74 6.47 4.35 -7.44
N LYS A 75 6.69 3.44 -6.48
CA LYS A 75 6.80 3.81 -5.06
C LYS A 75 8.00 4.73 -4.83
N ASP A 76 9.13 4.45 -5.48
CA ASP A 76 10.36 5.22 -5.30
C ASP A 76 10.27 6.64 -5.89
N ARG A 77 9.43 6.82 -6.93
CA ARG A 77 9.20 8.12 -7.56
C ARG A 77 8.15 8.97 -6.85
N ILE A 78 7.35 8.38 -5.97
CA ILE A 78 6.27 9.07 -5.24
C ILE A 78 6.80 9.61 -3.91
N ASP A 79 6.62 10.90 -3.68
CA ASP A 79 6.89 11.51 -2.38
C ASP A 79 5.73 11.24 -1.40
N PHE A 80 5.86 10.19 -0.58
CA PHE A 80 4.91 9.83 0.48
C PHE A 80 4.99 10.72 1.72
N SER A 81 5.87 11.74 1.76
CA SER A 81 5.91 12.70 2.87
C SER A 81 4.86 13.81 2.75
N THR A 82 4.16 13.88 1.61
CA THR A 82 3.14 14.90 1.31
C THR A 82 1.77 14.56 1.95
N ASP A 83 1.02 15.58 2.38
CA ASP A 83 -0.22 15.52 3.20
C ASP A 83 -1.10 14.27 3.02
N ARG A 84 -1.61 14.02 1.80
CA ARG A 84 -2.52 12.90 1.49
C ARG A 84 -1.82 11.73 0.80
N ALA A 85 -0.52 11.83 0.52
CA ALA A 85 0.23 10.80 -0.17
C ALA A 85 0.44 9.57 0.73
N ASN A 86 -0.27 8.49 0.42
CA ASN A 86 -0.05 7.17 1.01
C ASN A 86 -0.30 6.09 -0.06
N VAL A 87 0.16 4.86 0.20
CA VAL A 87 0.06 3.76 -0.76
C VAL A 87 -1.39 3.52 -1.23
N PRO A 88 -2.42 3.44 -0.35
CA PRO A 88 -3.81 3.33 -0.80
C PRO A 88 -4.29 4.49 -1.68
N HIS A 89 -3.84 5.71 -1.42
CA HIS A 89 -4.16 6.89 -2.21
C HIS A 89 -3.54 6.79 -3.62
N ALA A 90 -2.24 6.53 -3.69
CA ALA A 90 -1.52 6.36 -4.94
C ALA A 90 -2.07 5.22 -5.81
N ARG A 91 -2.44 4.09 -5.21
CA ARG A 91 -3.09 2.95 -5.90
C ARG A 91 -4.46 3.32 -6.47
N ALA A 92 -5.22 4.19 -5.79
CA ALA A 92 -6.49 4.69 -6.31
C ALA A 92 -6.27 5.63 -7.50
N VAL A 93 -5.28 6.53 -7.41
CA VAL A 93 -4.92 7.45 -8.49
C VAL A 93 -4.38 6.71 -9.71
N LYS A 94 -3.53 5.68 -9.52
CA LYS A 94 -3.07 4.79 -10.61
C LYS A 94 -4.23 4.13 -11.33
N GLY A 95 -5.27 3.72 -10.61
CA GLY A 95 -6.49 3.19 -11.21
C GLY A 95 -7.18 4.21 -12.13
N ILE A 96 -7.32 5.46 -11.67
CA ILE A 96 -7.88 6.55 -12.49
C ILE A 96 -7.02 6.77 -13.74
N ALA A 97 -5.70 6.88 -13.56
CA ALA A 97 -4.78 7.06 -14.67
C ALA A 97 -4.85 5.94 -15.71
N GLN A 98 -4.96 4.68 -15.26
CA GLN A 98 -5.10 3.52 -16.15
C GLN A 98 -6.41 3.56 -16.94
N ALA A 99 -7.51 3.99 -16.31
CA ALA A 99 -8.80 4.16 -16.99
C ALA A 99 -8.73 5.26 -18.07
N GLU A 100 -8.11 6.39 -17.74
CA GLU A 100 -7.87 7.50 -18.68
C GLU A 100 -6.80 7.17 -19.74
N GLY A 101 -5.97 6.14 -19.50
CA GLY A 101 -4.90 5.71 -20.39
C GLY A 101 -3.63 6.56 -20.31
N VAL A 102 -3.35 7.13 -19.15
CA VAL A 102 -2.12 7.88 -18.86
C VAL A 102 -1.04 6.90 -18.42
N GLU A 103 0.03 6.77 -19.22
CA GLU A 103 1.11 5.80 -18.97
C GLU A 103 2.10 6.31 -17.90
N ASP A 104 2.64 7.53 -18.03
CA ASP A 104 3.52 8.16 -17.02
C ASP A 104 2.72 8.96 -15.98
N TRP A 105 1.80 8.30 -15.29
CA TRP A 105 0.88 8.94 -14.36
C TRP A 105 1.56 9.56 -13.13
N VAL A 106 2.73 9.02 -12.72
CA VAL A 106 3.48 9.51 -11.56
C VAL A 106 3.95 10.96 -11.77
N ALA A 107 4.19 11.38 -13.03
CA ALA A 107 4.52 12.77 -13.35
C ALA A 107 3.39 13.77 -13.05
N TYR A 108 2.15 13.27 -12.97
CA TYR A 108 0.93 14.05 -12.71
C TYR A 108 0.35 13.78 -11.32
N TYR A 109 1.04 12.99 -10.49
CA TYR A 109 0.59 12.67 -9.14
C TYR A 109 0.91 13.82 -8.17
N ASP A 110 -0.11 14.32 -7.48
CA ASP A 110 0.03 15.35 -6.45
C ASP A 110 -0.52 14.85 -5.12
N GLY A 111 0.39 14.60 -4.16
CA GLY A 111 0.05 14.14 -2.82
C GLY A 111 -0.82 15.08 -1.99
N THR A 112 -1.08 16.31 -2.44
CA THR A 112 -1.96 17.27 -1.76
C THR A 112 -3.41 17.19 -2.23
N LEU A 113 -3.64 16.67 -3.43
CA LEU A 113 -4.97 16.52 -4.03
C LEU A 113 -5.67 15.26 -3.52
N THR A 114 -6.99 15.28 -3.54
CA THR A 114 -7.83 14.10 -3.28
C THR A 114 -7.86 13.17 -4.50
N VAL A 115 -8.27 11.92 -4.30
CA VAL A 115 -8.50 10.95 -5.38
C VAL A 115 -9.49 11.49 -6.42
N ASP A 116 -10.52 12.22 -5.98
CA ASP A 116 -11.54 12.74 -6.87
C ASP A 116 -11.00 13.91 -7.72
N GLU A 117 -10.16 14.77 -7.15
CA GLU A 117 -9.48 15.87 -7.87
C GLU A 117 -8.50 15.34 -8.92
N HIS A 118 -7.87 14.17 -8.68
CA HIS A 118 -7.03 13.53 -9.68
C HIS A 118 -7.79 13.04 -10.91
N ARG A 119 -9.12 12.92 -10.89
CA ARG A 119 -9.88 12.58 -12.12
C ARG A 119 -9.75 13.66 -13.18
N GLU A 120 -9.81 14.93 -12.77
CA GLU A 120 -9.66 16.05 -13.70
C GLU A 120 -8.21 16.14 -14.20
N VAL A 121 -7.24 16.01 -13.29
CA VAL A 121 -5.81 15.99 -13.64
C VAL A 121 -5.46 14.89 -14.65
N MET A 122 -5.97 13.67 -14.44
CA MET A 122 -5.67 12.53 -15.31
C MET A 122 -6.42 12.60 -16.65
N ALA A 123 -7.63 13.18 -16.68
CA ALA A 123 -8.34 13.44 -17.93
C ALA A 123 -7.63 14.50 -18.79
N ASP A 124 -7.09 15.55 -18.15
CA ASP A 124 -6.28 16.57 -18.84
C ASP A 124 -4.97 15.98 -19.36
N ALA A 125 -4.27 15.18 -18.54
CA ALA A 125 -3.04 14.49 -18.94
C ALA A 125 -3.26 13.50 -20.11
N ALA A 126 -4.42 12.83 -20.17
CA ALA A 126 -4.79 11.98 -21.30
C ALA A 126 -4.93 12.78 -22.60
N THR A 127 -5.42 14.02 -22.53
CA THR A 127 -5.55 14.91 -23.68
C THR A 127 -4.18 15.42 -24.15
N GLU A 128 -3.29 15.77 -23.22
CA GLU A 128 -1.92 16.22 -23.51
C GLU A 128 -1.03 15.11 -24.10
N SER A 129 -1.23 13.86 -23.67
CA SER A 129 -0.54 12.68 -24.20
C SER A 129 -1.02 12.25 -25.61
N GLY A 130 -1.87 13.06 -26.27
CA GLY A 130 -2.23 12.90 -27.68
C GLY A 130 -3.51 12.12 -27.93
N LYS A 131 -4.32 11.90 -26.89
CA LYS A 131 -5.56 11.13 -27.02
C LYS A 131 -6.73 12.06 -27.34
N ARG A 132 -7.25 11.98 -28.57
CA ARG A 132 -8.60 12.51 -28.86
C ARG A 132 -9.59 11.64 -28.10
N THR A 133 -10.38 12.27 -27.23
CA THR A 133 -11.63 11.76 -26.67
C THR A 133 -12.59 11.42 -27.82
N ASP A 134 -12.55 10.18 -28.31
CA ASP A 134 -13.63 9.64 -29.14
C ASP A 134 -14.52 8.78 -28.23
N ASP A 135 -15.78 9.22 -28.05
CA ASP A 135 -16.84 8.65 -27.20
C ASP A 135 -17.34 7.24 -27.63
N THR A 136 -16.53 6.47 -28.34
CA THR A 136 -16.82 5.09 -28.74
C THR A 136 -15.52 4.28 -28.80
N GLU A 137 -14.90 4.03 -27.66
CA GLU A 137 -13.84 3.03 -27.58
C GLU A 137 -14.43 1.64 -27.82
N SER A 138 -13.90 0.93 -28.83
CA SER A 138 -14.32 -0.42 -29.14
C SER A 138 -13.79 -1.45 -28.13
N ALA A 139 -14.46 -2.60 -28.01
CA ALA A 139 -14.01 -3.68 -27.13
C ALA A 139 -12.58 -4.17 -27.44
N ASP A 140 -12.18 -4.12 -28.72
CA ASP A 140 -10.84 -4.50 -29.18
C ASP A 140 -9.78 -3.47 -28.77
N GLU A 141 -10.11 -2.17 -28.81
CA GLU A 141 -9.22 -1.10 -28.33
C GLU A 141 -9.01 -1.18 -26.81
N LYS A 142 -10.09 -1.47 -26.07
CA LYS A 142 -10.04 -1.70 -24.62
C LYS A 142 -9.18 -2.92 -24.26
N ALA A 143 -9.33 -4.02 -24.99
CA ALA A 143 -8.51 -5.21 -24.80
C ALA A 143 -7.02 -4.97 -25.14
N GLY A 144 -6.75 -4.27 -26.24
CA GLY A 144 -5.38 -3.89 -26.62
C GLY A 144 -4.71 -2.98 -25.60
N ARG A 145 -5.46 -2.07 -24.98
CA ARG A 145 -4.94 -1.20 -23.91
C ARG A 145 -4.67 -1.97 -22.62
N ALA A 146 -5.59 -2.84 -22.21
CA ALA A 146 -5.39 -3.70 -21.05
C ALA A 146 -4.14 -4.59 -21.21
N ALA A 147 -3.92 -5.11 -22.42
CA ALA A 147 -2.72 -5.89 -22.74
C ALA A 147 -1.42 -5.05 -22.65
N ARG A 148 -1.39 -3.84 -23.22
CA ARG A 148 -0.22 -2.94 -23.13
C ARG A 148 0.07 -2.52 -21.69
N SER A 149 -0.96 -2.19 -20.92
CA SER A 149 -0.80 -1.82 -19.52
C SER A 149 -0.33 -3.02 -18.68
N ALA A 150 -0.84 -4.22 -18.93
CA ALA A 150 -0.35 -5.44 -18.28
C ALA A 150 1.13 -5.71 -18.62
N GLN A 151 1.52 -5.51 -19.88
CA GLN A 151 2.91 -5.66 -20.31
C GLN A 151 3.84 -4.62 -19.66
N SER A 152 3.44 -3.35 -19.61
CA SER A 152 4.20 -2.29 -18.93
C SER A 152 4.42 -2.63 -17.45
N ASN A 153 3.35 -3.04 -16.75
CA ASN A 153 3.45 -3.44 -15.34
C ASN A 153 4.37 -4.66 -15.14
N GLN A 154 4.40 -5.61 -16.09
CA GLN A 154 5.33 -6.74 -16.03
C GLN A 154 6.79 -6.29 -16.20
N CYS A 155 7.04 -5.34 -17.08
CA CYS A 155 8.37 -4.75 -17.26
C CYS A 155 8.80 -3.94 -16.05
N ASP A 156 7.93 -3.13 -15.45
CA ASP A 156 8.23 -2.42 -14.21
C ASP A 156 8.50 -3.36 -13.03
N HIS A 157 7.78 -4.48 -12.97
CA HIS A 157 8.01 -5.48 -11.93
C HIS A 157 9.33 -6.23 -12.14
N ALA A 158 9.63 -6.62 -13.38
CA ALA A 158 10.92 -7.21 -13.73
C ALA A 158 12.08 -6.23 -13.49
N LYS A 159 11.87 -4.93 -13.71
CA LYS A 159 12.83 -3.87 -13.38
C LYS A 159 13.18 -3.89 -11.91
N GLY A 160 12.18 -3.86 -11.02
CA GLY A 160 12.42 -3.93 -9.58
C GLY A 160 13.13 -5.22 -9.13
N HIS A 161 12.80 -6.36 -9.73
CA HIS A 161 13.51 -7.62 -9.43
C HIS A 161 14.94 -7.64 -9.97
N CYS A 162 15.18 -7.05 -11.14
CA CYS A 162 16.52 -6.90 -11.71
C CYS A 162 17.38 -5.94 -10.89
N GLU A 163 16.83 -4.82 -10.41
CA GLU A 163 17.49 -3.90 -9.46
C GLU A 163 17.93 -4.64 -8.16
N ARG A 164 17.19 -5.68 -7.78
CA ARG A 164 17.52 -6.56 -6.65
C ARG A 164 18.51 -7.69 -7.00
N GLY A 165 18.95 -7.79 -8.25
CA GLY A 165 19.92 -8.78 -8.70
C GLY A 165 19.32 -10.13 -9.11
N ASP A 166 18.01 -10.19 -9.39
CA ASP A 166 17.38 -11.37 -9.98
C ASP A 166 17.80 -11.52 -11.45
N PRO A 167 18.57 -12.57 -11.82
CA PRO A 167 19.06 -12.76 -13.17
C PRO A 167 17.94 -13.12 -14.17
N GLU A 168 16.89 -13.81 -13.73
CA GLU A 168 15.75 -14.16 -14.61
C GLU A 168 14.94 -12.90 -14.94
N ALA A 169 14.82 -11.99 -13.99
CA ALA A 169 14.18 -10.69 -14.22
C ALA A 169 15.01 -9.78 -15.15
N CYS A 170 16.34 -9.75 -15.00
CA CYS A 170 17.20 -9.01 -15.91
C CYS A 170 17.20 -9.58 -17.35
N GLU A 171 17.17 -10.91 -17.49
CA GLU A 171 17.01 -11.57 -18.80
C GLU A 171 15.66 -11.22 -19.43
N PHE A 172 14.58 -11.24 -18.65
CA PHE A 172 13.26 -10.81 -19.11
C PHE A 172 13.24 -9.35 -19.57
N LEU A 173 13.94 -8.45 -18.88
CA LEU A 173 14.05 -7.06 -19.30
C LEU A 173 14.77 -6.89 -20.64
N ALA A 174 15.86 -7.64 -20.85
CA ALA A 174 16.62 -7.60 -22.09
C ALA A 174 15.83 -8.16 -23.28
N GLU A 175 15.15 -9.30 -23.09
CA GLU A 175 14.49 -10.03 -24.18
C GLU A 175 13.07 -9.53 -24.49
N THR A 176 12.33 -9.12 -23.45
CA THR A 176 10.89 -8.83 -23.56
C THR A 176 10.57 -7.35 -23.40
N CYS A 177 11.36 -6.62 -22.61
CA CYS A 177 11.12 -5.20 -22.31
C CYS A 177 12.09 -4.24 -23.04
N GLU A 178 12.93 -4.78 -23.93
CA GLU A 178 13.86 -4.02 -24.79
C GLU A 178 14.90 -3.17 -24.03
N TYR A 179 15.24 -3.54 -22.79
CA TYR A 179 16.34 -2.88 -22.06
C TYR A 179 17.69 -3.26 -22.65
N SER A 180 18.58 -2.27 -22.80
CA SER A 180 19.96 -2.52 -23.18
C SER A 180 20.79 -3.09 -22.03
N GLU A 181 21.86 -3.82 -22.36
CA GLU A 181 22.81 -4.33 -21.36
C GLU A 181 23.36 -3.20 -20.46
N GLN A 182 23.54 -1.99 -21.00
CA GLN A 182 24.02 -0.83 -20.24
C GLN A 182 22.98 -0.31 -19.24
N GLU A 183 21.70 -0.32 -19.60
CA GLU A 183 20.62 0.06 -18.67
C GLU A 183 20.48 -0.97 -17.56
N ILE A 184 20.61 -2.26 -17.87
CA ILE A 184 20.60 -3.34 -16.87
C ILE A 184 21.80 -3.21 -15.92
N ASP A 185 23.00 -2.97 -16.44
CA ASP A 185 24.19 -2.76 -15.62
C ASP A 185 24.03 -1.54 -14.68
N GLN A 186 23.35 -0.49 -15.14
CA GLN A 186 23.08 0.69 -14.32
C GLN A 186 22.08 0.40 -13.19
N LEU A 187 21.01 -0.35 -13.47
CA LEU A 187 20.04 -0.81 -12.46
C LEU A 187 20.72 -1.64 -11.37
N LEU A 188 21.69 -2.47 -11.74
CA LEU A 188 22.48 -3.26 -10.80
C LEU A 188 23.50 -2.42 -10.02
N ALA A 189 24.02 -1.34 -10.61
CA ALA A 189 25.02 -0.47 -10.00
C ALA A 189 24.43 0.51 -8.96
N GLU A 190 23.16 0.90 -9.07
CA GLU A 190 22.47 1.80 -8.13
C GLU A 190 22.34 1.20 -6.71
N ARG A 191 22.55 -0.11 -6.55
CA ARG A 191 22.55 -0.85 -5.28
C ARG A 191 23.93 -1.06 -4.67
N ALA A 192 24.93 -0.22 -4.93
CA ALA A 192 26.18 -0.26 -4.15
C ALA A 192 26.11 0.69 -2.94
N PRO A 193 25.46 0.34 -1.79
CA PRO A 193 25.63 1.12 -0.58
C PRO A 193 27.07 0.94 -0.09
N GLU A 194 27.77 2.05 0.08
CA GLU A 194 29.00 2.05 0.87
C GLU A 194 28.65 1.58 2.31
N SER A 195 29.47 0.67 2.85
CA SER A 195 29.52 0.24 4.26
C SER A 195 28.55 -0.85 4.79
N ARG A 196 28.31 -1.92 4.03
CA ARG A 196 28.15 -3.25 4.64
C ARG A 196 29.23 -4.18 4.13
N PRO A 197 29.89 -4.98 4.98
CA PRO A 197 30.84 -5.97 4.49
C PRO A 197 30.04 -6.96 3.63
N GLU A 198 30.28 -6.92 2.32
CA GLU A 198 29.81 -8.00 1.44
C GLU A 198 30.32 -9.31 2.04
N PRO A 199 29.46 -10.33 2.16
CA PRO A 199 29.93 -11.62 2.62
C PRO A 199 31.00 -12.09 1.64
N THR A 200 32.19 -12.41 2.16
CA THR A 200 33.38 -12.68 1.35
C THR A 200 33.10 -13.82 0.38
N HIS A 201 33.18 -13.54 -0.92
CA HIS A 201 33.10 -14.57 -1.95
C HIS A 201 34.17 -15.64 -1.67
N PRO A 202 33.86 -16.95 -1.79
CA PRO A 202 34.87 -17.98 -1.69
C PRO A 202 35.98 -17.70 -2.71
N ASP A 203 37.23 -17.63 -2.25
CA ASP A 203 38.38 -17.30 -3.10
C ASP A 203 38.44 -18.32 -4.27
N ASP A 204 38.52 -17.84 -5.51
CA ASP A 204 38.57 -18.69 -6.72
C ASP A 204 39.77 -19.66 -6.74
N ARG A 205 40.71 -19.45 -5.81
CA ARG A 205 41.87 -20.28 -5.51
C ARG A 205 41.55 -21.59 -4.79
N ASP A 206 40.33 -21.80 -4.32
CA ASP A 206 39.97 -23.07 -3.70
C ASP A 206 39.94 -24.23 -4.75
N PRO A 207 40.50 -25.41 -4.42
CA PRO A 207 40.58 -26.56 -5.32
C PRO A 207 39.22 -27.27 -5.47
N LEU A 208 38.19 -26.51 -5.84
CA LEU A 208 36.86 -27.02 -6.14
C LEU A 208 36.79 -27.45 -7.61
N THR A 209 36.25 -28.63 -7.86
CA THR A 209 35.91 -29.08 -9.22
C THR A 209 34.84 -28.18 -9.83
N GLY A 210 34.74 -28.13 -11.16
CA GLY A 210 33.73 -27.31 -11.85
C GLY A 210 32.28 -27.59 -11.40
N LYS A 211 31.95 -28.85 -11.08
CA LYS A 211 30.63 -29.22 -10.54
C LYS A 211 30.41 -28.64 -9.13
N GLN A 212 31.44 -28.64 -8.29
CA GLN A 212 31.38 -28.06 -6.95
C GLN A 212 31.30 -26.53 -7.00
N LYS A 213 32.07 -25.87 -7.87
CA LYS A 213 31.97 -24.43 -8.11
C LYS A 213 30.56 -24.03 -8.56
N GLY A 214 29.97 -24.78 -9.50
CA GLY A 214 28.61 -24.53 -9.96
C GLY A 214 27.54 -24.74 -8.87
N ALA A 215 27.69 -25.76 -8.02
CA ALA A 215 26.79 -25.98 -6.89
C ALA A 215 26.91 -24.85 -5.85
N LEU A 216 28.14 -24.47 -5.50
CA LEU A 216 28.42 -23.39 -4.56
C LEU A 216 27.85 -22.05 -5.05
N LYS A 217 28.06 -21.71 -6.34
CA LYS A 217 27.49 -20.50 -6.94
C LYS A 217 25.97 -20.44 -6.79
N ARG A 218 25.25 -21.54 -7.07
CA ARG A 218 23.78 -21.57 -6.91
C ARG A 218 23.35 -21.44 -5.46
N SER A 219 24.00 -22.15 -4.54
CA SER A 219 23.72 -22.03 -3.10
C SER A 219 23.96 -20.60 -2.61
N TRP A 220 25.01 -19.94 -3.09
CA TRP A 220 25.33 -18.56 -2.74
C TRP A 220 24.31 -17.56 -3.26
N THR A 221 23.88 -17.70 -4.52
CA THR A 221 22.81 -16.88 -5.08
C THR A 221 21.51 -17.06 -4.31
N GLY A 222 21.13 -18.31 -3.99
CA GLY A 222 19.95 -18.59 -3.17
C GLY A 222 20.04 -17.99 -1.76
N TYR A 223 21.23 -18.02 -1.16
CA TYR A 223 21.49 -17.35 0.12
C TYR A 223 21.31 -15.83 0.03
N LYS A 224 21.94 -15.16 -0.94
CA LYS A 224 21.82 -13.71 -1.13
C LYS A 224 20.36 -13.28 -1.30
N GLY A 225 19.61 -13.96 -2.18
CA GLY A 225 18.19 -13.68 -2.40
C GLY A 225 17.33 -13.92 -1.15
N ALA A 226 17.62 -14.96 -0.36
CA ALA A 226 16.91 -15.20 0.90
C ALA A 226 17.17 -14.11 1.95
N ILE A 227 18.41 -13.62 2.06
CA ILE A 227 18.77 -12.53 2.98
C ILE A 227 18.06 -11.23 2.57
N GLU A 228 18.08 -10.88 1.29
CA GLU A 228 17.37 -9.69 0.78
C GLU A 228 15.85 -9.80 1.01
N GLY A 229 15.27 -10.97 0.80
CA GLY A 229 13.87 -11.25 1.11
C GLY A 229 13.55 -11.05 2.60
N LEU A 230 14.45 -11.48 3.50
CA LEU A 230 14.32 -11.24 4.93
C LEU A 230 14.39 -9.75 5.29
N GLU A 231 15.31 -8.99 4.68
CA GLU A 231 15.43 -7.54 4.91
C GLU A 231 14.16 -6.79 4.51
N ALA A 232 13.57 -7.12 3.36
CA ALA A 232 12.30 -6.57 2.91
C ALA A 232 11.14 -6.95 3.86
N ALA A 233 11.07 -8.22 4.26
CA ALA A 233 10.03 -8.71 5.16
C ALA A 233 10.09 -8.04 6.55
N ILE A 234 11.29 -7.85 7.11
CA ILE A 234 11.49 -7.16 8.41
C ILE A 234 11.02 -5.71 8.31
N SER A 235 11.33 -5.02 7.22
CA SER A 235 10.91 -3.63 7.00
C SER A 235 9.38 -3.52 6.93
N ALA A 236 8.74 -4.36 6.11
CA ALA A 236 7.28 -4.42 6.01
C ALA A 236 6.61 -4.80 7.35
N LEU A 237 7.18 -5.76 8.09
CA LEU A 237 6.69 -6.16 9.40
C LEU A 237 6.71 -4.98 10.39
N ARG A 238 7.80 -4.20 10.42
CA ARG A 238 7.92 -3.03 11.31
C ARG A 238 6.85 -1.99 11.01
N GLU A 239 6.63 -1.68 9.74
CA GLU A 239 5.60 -0.73 9.31
C GLU A 239 4.19 -1.21 9.68
N ASN A 240 3.86 -2.45 9.33
CA ASN A 240 2.55 -3.04 9.61
C ASN A 240 2.26 -3.08 11.12
N TRP A 241 3.26 -3.45 11.93
CA TRP A 241 3.12 -3.48 13.38
C TRP A 241 2.87 -2.07 13.96
N GLN A 242 3.62 -1.06 13.50
CA GLN A 242 3.40 0.33 13.95
C GLN A 242 2.00 0.82 13.57
N GLN A 243 1.55 0.56 12.35
CA GLN A 243 0.21 0.94 11.89
C GLN A 243 -0.88 0.26 12.71
N ALA A 244 -0.76 -1.05 12.96
CA ALA A 244 -1.72 -1.80 13.78
C ALA A 244 -1.82 -1.23 15.21
N GLN A 245 -0.68 -0.92 15.84
CA GLN A 245 -0.64 -0.33 17.18
C GLN A 245 -1.25 1.07 17.22
N GLN A 246 -0.98 1.91 16.22
CA GLN A 246 -1.57 3.24 16.11
C GLN A 246 -3.09 3.16 15.93
N ALA A 247 -3.57 2.28 15.05
CA ALA A 247 -4.99 2.05 14.81
C ALA A 247 -5.69 1.54 16.08
N ALA A 248 -5.10 0.56 16.77
CA ALA A 248 -5.63 0.02 18.02
C ALA A 248 -5.82 1.11 19.09
N ARG A 249 -4.81 1.99 19.25
CA ARG A 249 -4.89 3.15 20.16
C ARG A 249 -5.98 4.13 19.75
N ALA A 250 -6.07 4.47 18.46
CA ALA A 250 -7.08 5.38 17.96
C ALA A 250 -8.50 4.85 18.17
N ILE A 251 -8.73 3.57 17.87
CA ILE A 251 -10.02 2.89 18.11
C ILE A 251 -10.41 2.97 19.59
N ASN A 252 -9.49 2.64 20.50
CA ASN A 252 -9.78 2.69 21.93
C ASN A 252 -9.97 4.12 22.45
N ALA A 253 -9.30 5.12 21.88
CA ALA A 253 -9.55 6.52 22.20
C ALA A 253 -10.98 6.96 21.79
N VAL A 254 -11.44 6.57 20.61
CA VAL A 254 -12.82 6.83 20.15
C VAL A 254 -13.84 6.14 21.07
N ARG A 255 -13.60 4.87 21.42
CA ARG A 255 -14.47 4.12 22.35
C ARG A 255 -14.55 4.79 23.72
N ALA A 256 -13.42 5.21 24.28
CA ALA A 256 -13.37 5.91 25.56
C ALA A 256 -14.14 7.24 25.51
N ALA A 257 -13.98 8.03 24.44
CA ALA A 257 -14.74 9.27 24.24
C ALA A 257 -16.25 9.02 24.14
N ALA A 258 -16.67 7.86 23.64
CA ALA A 258 -18.05 7.41 23.57
C ALA A 258 -18.55 6.71 24.86
N GLY A 259 -17.75 6.66 25.93
CA GLY A 259 -18.11 5.99 27.18
C GLY A 259 -18.16 4.47 27.08
N GLN A 260 -17.53 3.88 26.07
CA GLN A 260 -17.43 2.44 25.88
C GLN A 260 -16.15 1.88 26.50
N GLU A 261 -16.21 0.63 26.96
CA GLU A 261 -15.03 -0.10 27.43
C GLU A 261 -14.03 -0.33 26.28
N SER A 262 -12.73 -0.29 26.60
CA SER A 262 -11.66 -0.56 25.64
C SER A 262 -11.79 -1.94 25.03
N MET A 263 -11.55 -2.03 23.73
CA MET A 263 -11.44 -3.30 23.03
C MET A 263 -10.06 -3.92 23.28
N HIS A 264 -10.06 -5.23 23.43
CA HIS A 264 -8.86 -6.05 23.41
C HIS A 264 -8.62 -6.57 21.99
N PHE A 265 -7.40 -6.44 21.46
CA PHE A 265 -7.06 -6.83 20.10
C PHE A 265 -6.38 -8.21 20.09
N GLU A 266 -7.14 -9.26 20.40
CA GLU A 266 -6.66 -10.64 20.54
C GLU A 266 -5.83 -11.10 19.33
N ARG A 267 -6.29 -10.79 18.10
CA ARG A 267 -5.54 -11.17 16.89
C ARG A 267 -4.14 -10.53 16.83
N LEU A 268 -4.00 -9.28 17.28
CA LEU A 268 -2.70 -8.60 17.27
C LEU A 268 -1.76 -9.21 18.33
N GLU A 269 -2.29 -9.70 19.44
CA GLU A 269 -1.52 -10.42 20.46
C GLU A 269 -1.06 -11.79 19.94
N GLU A 270 -1.93 -12.55 19.26
CA GLU A 270 -1.58 -13.83 18.65
C GLU A 270 -0.42 -13.70 17.66
N GLU A 271 -0.49 -12.74 16.73
CA GLU A 271 0.57 -12.50 15.74
C GLU A 271 1.90 -12.08 16.40
N GLN A 272 1.84 -11.36 17.52
CA GLN A 272 3.05 -11.03 18.30
C GLN A 272 3.65 -12.27 18.96
N ALA A 273 2.82 -13.17 19.47
CA ALA A 273 3.28 -14.43 20.04
C ALA A 273 3.96 -15.31 18.97
N GLU A 274 3.35 -15.43 17.79
CA GLU A 274 3.91 -16.17 16.65
C GLU A 274 5.27 -15.60 16.22
N LEU A 275 5.38 -14.27 16.12
CA LEU A 275 6.65 -13.60 15.81
C LEU A 275 7.73 -13.92 16.85
N LEU A 276 7.39 -13.88 18.13
CA LEU A 276 8.34 -14.21 19.21
C LEU A 276 8.80 -15.66 19.11
N ASP A 277 7.91 -16.60 18.80
CA ASP A 277 8.27 -18.00 18.62
C ASP A 277 9.21 -18.18 17.41
N LEU A 278 8.92 -17.52 16.29
CA LEU A 278 9.82 -17.52 15.12
C LEU A 278 11.21 -16.98 15.48
N THR A 279 11.31 -15.88 16.24
CA THR A 279 12.62 -15.35 16.63
C THR A 279 13.41 -16.31 17.54
N ARG A 280 12.72 -17.08 18.39
CA ARG A 280 13.36 -18.12 19.21
C ARG A 280 13.85 -19.28 18.36
N GLU A 281 13.07 -19.71 17.38
CA GLU A 281 13.46 -20.74 16.42
C GLU A 281 14.69 -20.30 15.61
N MET A 282 14.68 -19.10 15.06
CA MET A 282 15.82 -18.52 14.33
C MET A 282 17.08 -18.45 15.19
N ALA A 283 16.95 -18.09 16.47
CA ALA A 283 18.06 -18.06 17.41
C ALA A 283 18.60 -19.46 17.74
N ALA A 284 17.75 -20.49 17.74
CA ALA A 284 18.14 -21.87 18.00
C ALA A 284 18.82 -22.53 16.78
N ASP A 285 18.36 -22.21 15.58
CA ASP A 285 18.78 -22.86 14.32
C ASP A 285 19.94 -22.16 13.62
N CYS A 286 20.35 -20.97 14.05
CA CYS A 286 21.44 -20.29 13.37
C CYS A 286 22.80 -20.97 13.61
N HIS A 287 23.29 -21.65 12.57
CA HIS A 287 24.54 -22.42 12.58
C HIS A 287 25.81 -21.56 12.79
N GLU A 288 25.76 -20.28 12.42
CA GLU A 288 26.91 -19.35 12.47
C GLU A 288 26.60 -18.00 13.16
N CYS A 289 25.36 -17.74 13.59
CA CYS A 289 25.03 -16.53 14.34
C CYS A 289 25.45 -16.76 15.78
N HIS A 290 26.59 -16.19 16.17
CA HIS A 290 26.92 -16.11 17.58
C HIS A 290 25.96 -15.10 18.25
N THR A 291 25.38 -15.47 19.38
CA THR A 291 24.57 -14.61 20.27
C THR A 291 25.32 -13.36 20.74
N ASP A 292 26.60 -13.25 20.41
CA ASP A 292 27.47 -12.13 20.69
C ASP A 292 27.43 -11.12 19.52
N HIS A 293 26.61 -10.08 19.67
CA HIS A 293 26.54 -8.94 18.76
C HIS A 293 27.73 -7.96 18.88
N THR A 294 28.81 -8.29 19.61
CA THR A 294 29.96 -7.38 19.81
C THR A 294 30.69 -6.96 18.52
N GLY A 295 30.37 -7.55 17.37
CA GLY A 295 30.92 -7.18 16.06
C GLY A 295 29.97 -6.43 15.11
N HIS A 296 28.70 -6.22 15.46
CA HIS A 296 27.69 -5.63 14.57
C HIS A 296 26.96 -4.47 15.25
N ASP A 297 27.53 -3.27 15.12
CA ASP A 297 26.87 -2.03 15.51
C ASP A 297 25.66 -1.78 14.59
N HIS A 298 24.48 -1.73 15.18
CA HIS A 298 23.29 -1.24 14.51
C HIS A 298 22.73 -0.13 15.39
N GLU A 299 22.31 0.96 14.75
CA GLU A 299 21.72 2.09 15.44
C GLU A 299 20.46 1.62 16.16
N GLN A 300 20.54 1.49 17.49
CA GLN A 300 19.37 1.17 18.30
C GLN A 300 18.47 2.40 18.25
N SER A 301 17.43 2.35 17.43
CA SER A 301 16.33 3.33 17.50
C SER A 301 15.70 3.19 18.89
N GLY A 302 16.13 4.07 19.80
CA GLY A 302 15.72 4.05 21.19
C GLY A 302 14.21 4.04 21.31
N VAL A 303 13.67 3.01 21.94
CA VAL A 303 12.33 3.06 22.53
C VAL A 303 12.37 4.22 23.53
N PRO A 304 11.48 5.22 23.47
CA PRO A 304 11.36 6.20 24.54
C PRO A 304 11.00 5.42 25.81
N THR A 305 11.96 5.28 26.72
CA THR A 305 11.71 4.73 28.05
C THR A 305 10.68 5.61 28.74
N LEU A 306 9.56 5.02 29.15
CA LEU A 306 8.47 5.65 29.91
C LEU A 306 8.88 5.99 31.36
N ASP A 307 10.09 6.52 31.56
CA ASP A 307 10.60 6.98 32.85
C ASP A 307 11.41 8.27 32.65
N ASP A 308 10.72 9.37 32.38
CA ASP A 308 11.26 10.70 32.66
C ASP A 308 10.25 11.49 33.50
N PRO A 309 10.43 11.58 34.83
CA PRO A 309 9.57 12.40 35.67
C PRO A 309 10.06 13.85 35.60
N GLN A 310 9.79 14.55 34.50
CA GLN A 310 9.86 16.01 34.48
C GLN A 310 8.48 16.60 34.76
N THR A 311 8.13 16.67 36.04
CA THR A 311 7.21 17.68 36.55
C THR A 311 7.81 19.08 36.34
N PRO A 312 7.14 20.02 35.65
CA PRO A 312 7.43 21.43 35.82
C PRO A 312 6.58 21.96 36.98
N ASP A 313 7.23 22.14 38.12
CA ASP A 313 6.75 22.94 39.23
C ASP A 313 6.75 24.42 38.80
N ALA A 314 5.59 24.95 38.43
CA ALA A 314 5.43 26.36 38.09
C ALA A 314 4.03 26.89 38.45
N PHE A 315 3.64 26.75 39.72
CA PHE A 315 2.67 27.65 40.34
C PHE A 315 3.40 28.58 41.32
N ARG A 316 4.06 29.60 40.77
CA ARG A 316 4.51 30.76 41.55
C ARG A 316 3.43 31.83 41.49
N VAL A 317 2.71 31.95 42.59
CA VAL A 317 1.79 33.04 42.90
C VAL A 317 2.53 34.37 42.79
N ALA A 318 2.09 35.24 41.88
CA ALA A 318 2.44 36.65 41.90
C ALA A 318 1.47 37.36 42.84
N GLU A 319 1.87 37.53 44.11
CA GLU A 319 1.30 38.56 44.98
C GLU A 319 1.83 39.92 44.51
N GLY A 320 1.01 40.64 43.75
CA GLY A 320 1.16 42.07 43.52
C GLY A 320 0.20 42.82 44.42
N GLY A 321 0.70 43.35 45.54
CA GLY A 321 -0.04 44.30 46.37
C GLY A 321 -0.08 45.68 45.75
N GLN A 322 -1.28 46.25 45.68
CA GLN A 322 -1.60 47.62 46.03
C GLN A 322 -3.03 47.67 46.57
#